data_AF-W1I8V4-F1
#
_entry.id   AF-W1I8V4-F1
#
_cell.length_a   1.000
_cell.length_b   1.000
_cell.length_c   1.000
_cell.angle_alpha   90.00
_cell.angle_beta   90.00
_cell.angle_gamma   90.00
#
_symmetry.space_group_name_H-M   'P 1'
#
loop_
_entity.id
_entity.type
_entity.pdbx_description
1 polymer ?
#
loop_
_entity_poly.entity_id
_entity_poly.type
_entity_poly.pdbx_seq_one_letter_code
_entity_poly.pdbx_strand_id
1 'polypeptide(L)' 'SIPEGEDKIAKYPVMFREADLILITKTDLLPHFKYDMEREKKEARRIKPNVDILEVNVNEIDSVKAVADWIEFKRKMRG' A
#
# COMPACT_ATOMS: atom_id res chain seq x y z
N SER A 1 -5.41 5.85 2.08
CA SER A 1 -5.33 6.66 0.84
C SER A 1 -4.68 8.00 1.18
N ILE A 2 -3.93 8.65 0.27
CA ILE A 2 -3.19 9.89 0.58
C ILE A 2 -4.05 10.99 1.24
N PRO A 3 -5.26 11.34 0.74
CA PRO A 3 -6.08 12.38 1.37
C PRO A 3 -6.58 12.05 2.78
N GLU A 4 -6.48 10.80 3.22
CA GLU A 4 -6.93 10.37 4.55
C GLU A 4 -5.84 10.52 5.63
N GLY A 5 -4.60 10.85 5.26
CA GLY A 5 -3.47 11.02 6.17
C GLY A 5 -2.82 9.70 6.66
N GLU A 6 -1.73 9.85 7.42
CA GLU A 6 -0.83 8.78 7.93
C GLU A 6 -1.27 8.18 9.28
N ASP A 7 -2.53 7.81 9.46
CA ASP A 7 -3.00 7.26 10.75
C ASP A 7 -3.68 5.90 10.66
N LYS A 8 -4.03 5.46 9.46
CA LYS A 8 -4.90 4.30 9.25
C LYS A 8 -4.21 3.01 9.69
N ILE A 9 -2.94 2.85 9.36
CA ILE A 9 -2.17 1.64 9.69
C ILE A 9 -2.09 1.46 11.21
N ALA A 10 -1.73 2.52 11.93
CA ALA A 10 -1.66 2.50 13.39
C ALA A 10 -3.05 2.39 14.06
N LYS A 11 -4.10 2.97 13.47
CA LYS A 11 -5.47 2.92 14.00
C LYS A 11 -6.15 1.56 13.84
N TYR A 12 -5.82 0.80 12.79
CA TYR A 12 -6.48 -0.48 12.47
C TYR A 12 -5.50 -1.66 12.37
N PRO A 13 -4.67 -1.91 13.40
CA PRO A 13 -3.52 -2.83 13.28
C PRO A 13 -3.92 -4.28 12.98
N VAL A 14 -5.09 -4.73 13.43
CA VAL A 14 -5.59 -6.09 13.15
C VAL A 14 -5.86 -6.29 11.67
N MET A 15 -6.48 -5.30 11.01
CA MET A 15 -6.76 -5.36 9.57
C MET A 15 -5.47 -5.46 8.75
N PHE A 16 -4.45 -4.68 9.12
CA PHE A 16 -3.17 -4.67 8.40
C PHE A 16 -2.28 -5.87 8.70
N ARG A 17 -2.47 -6.56 9.84
CA ARG A 17 -1.74 -7.79 10.16
C ARG A 17 -2.14 -8.97 9.27
N GLU A 18 -3.39 -9.02 8.85
CA GLU A 18 -3.89 -10.09 7.97
C GLU A 18 -3.60 -9.81 6.49
N ALA A 19 -3.42 -8.55 6.09
CA ALA A 19 -3.29 -8.15 4.68
C ALA A 19 -2.03 -8.72 4.00
N ASP A 20 -2.18 -9.42 2.88
CA ASP A 20 -1.05 -9.89 2.06
C ASP A 20 -0.38 -8.76 1.26
N LEU A 21 -1.17 -7.74 0.91
CA LEU A 21 -0.75 -6.55 0.18
C LEU A 21 -1.41 -5.31 0.77
N ILE A 22 -0.63 -4.24 0.91
CA ILE A 22 -1.13 -2.90 1.25
C ILE A 22 -0.98 -2.01 0.01
N LEU A 23 -2.09 -1.40 -0.41
CA LEU A 23 -2.09 -0.40 -1.47
C LEU A 23 -2.14 1.00 -0.88
N ILE A 24 -1.13 1.80 -1.15
CA ILE A 24 -1.13 3.24 -0.85
C ILE A 24 -1.59 3.97 -2.10
N THR A 25 -2.86 4.37 -2.11
CA THR A 25 -3.54 4.91 -3.30
C THR A 25 -3.56 6.43 -3.34
N LYS A 26 -3.70 6.97 -4.55
CA LYS A 26 -3.76 8.40 -4.89
C LYS A 26 -2.42 9.12 -4.67
N THR A 27 -1.33 8.46 -5.04
CA THR A 27 0.03 9.02 -4.87
C THR A 27 0.31 10.24 -5.75
N ASP A 28 -0.49 10.47 -6.79
CA ASP A 28 -0.54 11.73 -7.55
C ASP A 28 -0.80 12.95 -6.65
N LEU A 29 -1.46 12.76 -5.51
CA LEU A 29 -1.79 13.85 -4.60
C LEU A 29 -0.67 14.20 -3.62
N LEU A 30 0.43 13.44 -3.56
CA LEU A 30 1.55 13.72 -2.65
C LEU A 30 2.05 15.18 -2.67
N PRO A 31 2.15 15.88 -3.82
CA PRO A 31 2.54 17.29 -3.84
C PRO A 31 1.59 18.23 -3.09
N HIS A 32 0.35 17.80 -2.82
CA HIS A 32 -0.70 18.59 -2.19
C HIS A 32 -0.89 18.28 -0.70
N PHE A 33 -0.26 17.23 -0.17
CA PHE A 33 -0.41 16.80 1.22
C PHE A 33 0.96 16.69 1.90
N LYS A 34 1.01 17.05 3.19
CA LYS A 34 2.15 16.69 4.03
C LYS A 34 2.02 15.22 4.39
N TYR A 35 2.67 14.37 3.60
CA TYR A 35 2.62 12.91 3.73
C TYR A 35 4.03 12.31 3.63
N ASP A 36 4.49 11.64 4.67
CA ASP A 36 5.72 10.88 4.77
C ASP A 36 5.46 9.41 4.40
N MET A 37 5.69 9.12 3.11
CA MET A 37 5.51 7.78 2.54
C MET A 37 6.41 6.74 3.23
N GLU A 38 7.64 7.11 3.60
CA GLU A 38 8.59 6.18 4.19
C GLU A 38 8.21 5.82 5.63
N ARG A 39 7.70 6.79 6.38
CA ARG A 39 7.14 6.55 7.71
C ARG A 39 5.93 5.61 7.66
N GLU A 40 4.99 5.83 6.75
CA GLU A 40 3.80 4.96 6.61
C GLU A 40 4.21 3.52 6.27
N LYS A 41 5.15 3.33 5.33
CA LYS A 41 5.69 2.00 4.97
C LYS A 41 6.40 1.35 6.16
N LYS A 42 7.11 2.12 6.97
CA LYS A 42 7.78 1.61 8.18
C LYS A 42 6.77 1.15 9.22
N GLU A 43 5.69 1.90 9.44
CA GLU A 43 4.61 1.49 10.34
C GLU A 43 3.90 0.23 9.83
N ALA A 44 3.66 0.13 8.52
CA ALA A 44 3.11 -1.08 7.89
C ALA A 44 3.95 -2.32 8.23
N ARG A 45 5.27 -2.21 8.02
CA ARG A 45 6.23 -3.30 8.27
C ARG A 45 6.44 -3.60 9.76
N ARG A 46 6.20 -2.62 10.64
CA ARG A 46 6.17 -2.83 12.10
C ARG A 46 5.00 -3.71 12.51
N ILE A 47 3.85 -3.60 11.83
CA ILE A 47 2.64 -4.40 12.11
C ILE A 47 2.72 -5.79 11.47
N LYS A 48 3.13 -5.86 10.20
CA LYS A 48 3.33 -7.11 9.46
C LYS A 48 4.71 -7.10 8.79
N PRO A 49 5.72 -7.75 9.40
CA PRO A 49 7.03 -7.92 8.78
C PRO A 49 6.88 -8.59 7.41
N ASN A 50 7.53 -8.04 6.39
CA ASN A 50 7.50 -8.52 5.01
C ASN A 50 6.15 -8.38 4.27
N VAL A 51 5.24 -7.51 4.72
CA VAL A 51 4.05 -7.17 3.91
C VAL A 51 4.46 -6.53 2.58
N ASP A 52 3.82 -6.97 1.50
CA ASP A 52 3.98 -6.35 0.19
C ASP A 52 3.28 -4.98 0.21
N ILE A 53 3.91 -3.96 -0.37
CA ILE A 53 3.36 -2.60 -0.42
C ILE A 53 3.52 -2.08 -1.84
N LEU A 54 2.42 -1.59 -2.43
CA LEU A 54 2.44 -0.92 -3.73
C LEU A 54 1.87 0.49 -3.60
N GLU A 55 2.56 1.42 -4.25
CA GLU A 55 2.12 2.80 -4.46
C GLU A 55 1.31 2.86 -5.75
N VAL A 56 0.11 3.44 -5.68
CA VAL A 56 -0.85 3.42 -6.79
C VAL A 56 -1.28 4.83 -7.14
N ASN A 57 -0.94 5.24 -8.36
CA ASN A 57 -1.43 6.42 -9.04
C ASN A 57 -2.28 5.97 -10.23
N VAL A 58 -3.59 6.21 -10.19
CA VAL A 58 -4.49 5.78 -11.27
C VAL A 58 -4.22 6.49 -12.61
N ASN A 59 -3.52 7.62 -12.59
CA ASN A 59 -3.09 8.32 -13.80
C ASN A 59 -1.80 7.71 -14.40
N GLU A 60 -1.14 6.81 -13.68
CA GLU A 60 0.03 6.05 -14.12
C GLU A 60 -0.36 4.57 -14.31
N ILE A 61 -0.60 4.20 -15.56
CA ILE A 61 -1.08 2.86 -15.90
C ILE A 61 -0.17 1.74 -15.40
N ASP A 62 1.15 1.97 -15.35
CA ASP A 62 2.11 0.97 -14.91
C ASP A 62 2.01 0.70 -13.40
N SER A 63 1.61 1.69 -12.59
CA SER A 63 1.32 1.47 -11.17
C SER A 63 0.10 0.58 -10.95
N VAL A 64 -0.92 0.71 -11.82
CA VAL A 64 -2.12 -0.13 -11.78
C VAL A 64 -1.81 -1.55 -12.28
N LYS A 65 -1.00 -1.67 -13.34
CA LYS A 65 -0.52 -2.97 -13.83
C LYS A 65 0.28 -3.72 -12.77
N ALA A 66 1.11 -3.03 -11.99
CA ALA A 66 1.86 -3.66 -10.89
C ALA A 66 0.94 -4.37 -9.88
N VAL A 67 -0.26 -3.83 -9.62
CA VAL A 67 -1.27 -4.50 -8.77
C VAL A 67 -1.80 -5.76 -9.45
N ALA A 68 -2.14 -5.69 -10.73
CA ALA A 68 -2.60 -6.85 -11.50
C ALA A 68 -1.53 -7.96 -11.57
N ASP A 69 -0.28 -7.57 -11.82
CA ASP A 69 0.86 -8.48 -11.87
C ASP A 69 1.11 -9.16 -10.52
N TRP A 70 0.97 -8.42 -9.42
CA TRP A 70 1.06 -9.00 -8.08
C TRP A 70 -0.05 -10.02 -7.83
N ILE A 71 -1.30 -9.73 -8.23
CA ILE A 71 -2.43 -10.66 -8.09
C ILE A 71 -2.16 -11.93 -8.90
N GLU A 72 -1.69 -11.80 -10.15
CA GLU A 72 -1.36 -12.94 -11.00
C GLU A 72 -0.21 -13.77 -10.40
N PHE A 73 0.81 -13.12 -9.87
CA PHE A 73 1.91 -13.77 -9.16
C PHE A 73 1.41 -14.58 -7.96
N LYS A 74 0.62 -13.98 -7.06
CA LYS A 74 0.08 -14.70 -5.89
C LYS A 74 -0.89 -15.81 -6.30
N ARG A 75 -1.66 -15.63 -7.37
CA ARG A 75 -2.54 -16.67 -7.91
C ARG A 75 -1.75 -17.91 -8.34
N LYS A 76 -0.64 -17.72 -9.05
CA LYS A 76 0.25 -18.83 -9.48
C LYS A 76 0.92 -19.53 -8.30
N MET A 77 1.27 -18.81 -7.25
CA MET A 77 1.90 -19.35 -6.04
C MET A 77 0.95 -20.15 -5.14
N ARG A 78 -0.37 -20.06 -5.36
CA ARG A 78 -1.41 -20.77 -4.58
C ARG A 78 -1.84 -22.10 -5.22
N GLY A 79 -1.35 -22.42 -6.42
CA GLY A 79 -1.50 -23.73 -7.06
C GLY A 79 -0.40 -24.68 -6.63
#